data_AF-A0A452Z883-F1
#
_entry.id   AF-A0A452Z883-F1
#
_cell.length_a   1.000
_cell.length_b   1.000
_cell.length_c   1.000
_cell.angle_alpha   90.00
_cell.angle_beta   90.00
_cell.angle_gamma   90.00
#
_symmetry.space_group_name_H-M   'P 1'
#
loop_
_entity.id
_entity.type
_entity.pdbx_description
1 polymer ?
#
loop_
_entity_poly.entity_id
_entity_poly.type
_entity_poly.pdbx_seq_one_letter_code
_entity_poly.pdbx_strand_id
1 'polypeptide(L)'
;AVPILYGTDAVHGHNNVFGATVFPHNVGLGASRDAELVRKIGEATALEVRATGIHWAFAPCVAVCRDPRWGRCYESYSEDPEIVRSLTMIVTGLQGQPPADHPHGYPFLASVRYSSGDIVISVHCPQPVC
;
A
#
# COMPACT_ATOMS: atom_id res chain seq x y z
N ALA A 1 -7.30 -4.00 -29.35
CA ALA A 1 -7.19 -4.96 -28.23
C ALA A 1 -7.09 -4.17 -26.95
N VAL A 2 -7.82 -4.54 -25.90
CA VAL A 2 -7.79 -3.88 -24.58
C VAL A 2 -6.82 -4.66 -23.68
N PRO A 3 -5.82 -4.01 -23.03
CA PRO A 3 -4.85 -4.70 -22.18
C PRO A 3 -5.50 -5.18 -20.87
N ILE A 4 -4.98 -6.29 -20.33
CA ILE A 4 -5.41 -6.85 -19.05
C ILE A 4 -4.62 -6.17 -17.93
N LEU A 5 -5.31 -5.81 -16.84
CA LEU A 5 -4.69 -5.41 -15.58
C LEU A 5 -4.74 -6.60 -14.61
N TYR A 6 -3.57 -7.01 -14.09
CA TYR A 6 -3.47 -8.09 -13.11
C TYR A 6 -3.16 -7.51 -11.73
N GLY A 7 -3.92 -7.97 -10.72
CA GLY A 7 -3.81 -7.52 -9.33
C GLY A 7 -3.29 -8.60 -8.40
N THR A 8 -2.59 -8.19 -7.33
CA THR A 8 -2.12 -9.08 -6.26
C THR A 8 -2.20 -8.42 -4.90
N ASP A 9 -2.40 -9.22 -3.85
CA ASP A 9 -2.33 -8.76 -2.46
C ASP A 9 -0.88 -8.58 -2.03
N ALA A 10 -0.32 -7.38 -2.21
CA ALA A 10 1.03 -7.01 -1.76
C ALA A 10 0.98 -6.24 -0.43
N VAL A 11 0.39 -6.84 0.60
CA VAL A 11 -0.02 -6.14 1.85
C VAL A 11 1.10 -5.93 2.88
N HIS A 12 2.26 -6.56 2.68
CA HIS A 12 3.46 -6.42 3.52
C HIS A 12 4.72 -6.83 2.75
N GLY A 13 4.85 -6.30 1.53
CA GLY A 13 5.77 -6.78 0.50
C GLY A 13 5.05 -7.65 -0.53
N HIS A 14 5.78 -8.16 -1.54
CA HIS A 14 5.23 -9.04 -2.58
C HIS A 14 5.08 -10.50 -2.08
N ASN A 15 4.34 -10.63 -0.98
CA ASN A 15 4.28 -11.81 -0.11
C ASN A 15 3.83 -13.12 -0.79
N ASN A 16 3.13 -13.04 -1.93
CA ASN A 16 2.69 -14.21 -2.68
C ASN A 16 3.82 -14.88 -3.49
N VAL A 17 4.96 -14.21 -3.63
CA VAL A 17 6.05 -14.67 -4.50
C VAL A 17 7.21 -15.25 -3.69
N PHE A 18 7.63 -16.44 -4.10
CA PHE A 18 8.77 -17.11 -3.48
C PHE A 18 10.05 -16.26 -3.63
N GLY A 19 10.70 -15.97 -2.51
CA GLY A 19 11.92 -15.16 -2.48
C GLY A 19 11.72 -13.65 -2.42
N ALA A 20 10.48 -13.16 -2.39
CA ALA A 20 10.19 -11.75 -2.15
C ALA A 20 10.49 -11.33 -0.70
N THR A 21 10.74 -10.03 -0.51
CA THR A 21 10.95 -9.49 0.83
C THR A 21 9.62 -9.42 1.58
N VAL A 22 9.61 -9.92 2.81
CA VAL A 22 8.44 -9.87 3.70
C VAL A 22 8.69 -8.85 4.79
N PHE A 23 7.96 -7.74 4.75
CA PHE A 23 8.02 -6.69 5.76
C PHE A 23 7.12 -7.02 6.97
N PRO A 24 7.33 -6.34 8.12
CA PRO A 24 6.38 -6.40 9.22
C PRO A 24 4.97 -6.00 8.77
N HIS A 25 3.95 -6.68 9.30
CA HIS A 25 2.56 -6.28 9.07
C HIS A 25 2.24 -4.91 9.67
N ASN A 26 1.14 -4.31 9.21
CA ASN A 26 0.77 -2.92 9.46
C ASN A 26 0.72 -2.54 10.95
N VAL A 27 0.29 -3.44 11.85
CA VAL A 27 0.31 -3.14 13.30
C VAL A 27 1.72 -2.87 13.83
N GLY A 28 2.74 -3.57 13.30
CA GLY A 28 4.14 -3.35 13.62
C GLY A 28 4.68 -2.06 13.03
N LEU A 29 4.28 -1.74 11.79
CA LEU A 29 4.61 -0.45 11.16
C LEU A 29 3.91 0.72 11.88
N GLY A 30 2.71 0.49 12.39
CA GLY A 30 1.98 1.39 13.26
C GLY A 30 2.78 1.77 14.50
N ALA A 31 3.42 0.78 15.13
CA ALA A 31 4.24 0.97 16.32
C ALA A 31 5.52 1.78 16.05
N SER A 32 6.05 1.80 14.82
CA SER A 32 7.26 2.57 14.49
C SER A 32 7.00 4.09 14.45
N ARG A 33 5.75 4.50 14.17
CA ARG A 33 5.35 5.91 13.97
C ARG A 33 6.18 6.64 12.89
N ASP A 34 6.79 5.88 11.98
CA ASP A 34 7.69 6.40 10.95
C ASP A 34 7.04 6.32 9.57
N ALA A 35 6.45 7.43 9.14
CA ALA A 35 5.80 7.56 7.84
C ALA A 35 6.79 7.45 6.67
N GLU A 36 8.04 7.87 6.87
CA GLU A 36 9.08 7.83 5.83
C GLU A 36 9.59 6.39 5.63
N LEU A 37 9.72 5.63 6.70
CA LEU A 37 9.96 4.18 6.62
C LEU A 37 8.86 3.49 5.81
N VAL A 38 7.59 3.78 6.14
CA VAL A 38 6.43 3.18 5.47
C VAL A 38 6.36 3.56 3.98
N ARG A 39 6.74 4.80 3.63
CA ARG A 39 6.90 5.25 2.24
C ARG A 39 7.94 4.42 1.49
N LYS A 40 9.13 4.23 2.07
CA LYS A 40 10.22 3.41 1.49
C LYS A 40 9.84 1.95 1.33
N ILE A 41 9.08 1.39 2.28
CA ILE A 41 8.51 0.04 2.16
C ILE A 41 7.58 -0.05 0.95
N GLY A 42 6.74 0.97 0.74
CA GLY A 42 5.92 1.09 -0.47
C GLY A 42 6.74 1.09 -1.75
N GLU A 43 7.84 1.85 -1.79
CA GLU A 43 8.73 1.90 -2.96
C GLU A 43 9.38 0.54 -3.26
N ALA A 44 9.92 -0.12 -2.23
CA ALA A 44 10.53 -1.44 -2.37
C ALA A 44 9.50 -2.48 -2.83
N THR A 45 8.31 -2.48 -2.21
CA THR A 45 7.19 -3.36 -2.58
C THR A 45 6.80 -3.14 -4.03
N ALA A 46 6.76 -1.89 -4.50
CA ALA A 46 6.41 -1.60 -5.87
C ALA A 46 7.40 -2.16 -6.88
N LEU A 47 8.70 -2.04 -6.59
CA LEU A 47 9.74 -2.63 -7.43
C LEU A 47 9.63 -4.16 -7.50
N GLU A 48 9.36 -4.82 -6.37
CA GLU A 48 9.21 -6.28 -6.32
C GLU A 48 7.97 -6.78 -7.07
N VAL A 49 6.82 -6.11 -6.89
CA VAL A 49 5.59 -6.46 -7.62
C VAL A 49 5.80 -6.29 -9.13
N ARG A 50 6.46 -5.21 -9.54
CA ARG A 50 6.80 -4.95 -10.95
C ARG A 50 7.78 -5.96 -11.52
N ALA A 51 8.71 -6.47 -10.72
CA ALA A 51 9.65 -7.51 -11.15
C ALA A 51 8.94 -8.80 -11.63
N THR A 52 7.68 -9.00 -11.21
CA THR A 52 6.86 -10.15 -11.61
C THR A 52 5.84 -9.84 -12.71
N GLY A 53 5.86 -8.61 -13.27
CA GLY A 53 4.95 -8.19 -14.33
C GLY A 53 3.53 -7.84 -13.85
N ILE A 54 3.34 -7.66 -12.54
CA ILE A 54 2.07 -7.25 -11.94
C ILE A 54 2.04 -5.73 -11.83
N HIS A 55 0.88 -5.13 -12.07
CA HIS A 55 0.71 -3.67 -12.20
C HIS A 55 -0.30 -3.09 -11.21
N TRP A 56 -0.94 -3.94 -10.40
CA TRP A 56 -1.94 -3.53 -9.42
C TRP A 56 -1.71 -4.24 -8.08
N ALA A 57 -1.58 -3.46 -7.02
CA ALA A 57 -1.45 -3.96 -5.65
C ALA A 57 -2.72 -3.65 -4.83
N PHE A 58 -3.24 -4.63 -4.12
CA PHE A 58 -4.33 -4.46 -3.15
C PHE A 58 -3.78 -4.02 -1.79
N ALA A 59 -3.22 -2.81 -1.73
CA ALA A 59 -2.64 -2.22 -0.54
C ALA A 59 -2.74 -0.67 -0.60
N PRO A 60 -2.69 0.05 0.53
CA PRO A 60 -2.70 -0.45 1.91
C PRO A 60 -4.09 -0.78 2.44
N CYS A 61 -4.14 -1.58 3.52
CA CYS A 61 -5.31 -1.66 4.39
C CYS A 61 -5.29 -0.47 5.36
N VAL A 62 -6.29 0.40 5.27
CA VAL A 62 -6.43 1.61 6.13
C VAL A 62 -7.54 1.45 7.16
N ALA A 63 -7.85 0.21 7.52
CA ALA A 63 -8.79 -0.07 8.61
C ALA A 63 -8.30 0.56 9.91
N VAL A 64 -9.24 1.07 10.71
CA VAL A 64 -9.03 1.43 12.11
C VAL A 64 -9.56 0.29 12.98
N CYS A 65 -8.69 -0.65 13.39
CA CYS A 65 -9.11 -1.77 14.23
C CYS A 65 -9.40 -1.27 15.64
N ARG A 66 -10.68 -1.26 16.05
CA ARG A 66 -11.11 -0.93 17.42
C ARG A 66 -11.45 -2.16 18.27
N ASP A 67 -11.58 -3.32 17.64
CA ASP A 67 -11.88 -4.58 18.31
C ASP A 67 -10.82 -5.62 17.92
N PRO A 68 -9.86 -5.93 18.81
CA PRO A 68 -8.76 -6.85 18.51
C PRO A 68 -9.20 -8.30 18.27
N ARG A 69 -10.47 -8.65 18.53
CA ARG A 69 -11.04 -9.96 18.18
C ARG A 69 -11.22 -10.12 16.67
N TRP A 70 -11.19 -9.02 15.92
CA TRP A 70 -11.24 -9.06 14.47
C TRP A 70 -9.95 -9.67 13.91
N GLY A 71 -10.08 -10.79 13.20
CA GLY A 71 -8.96 -11.59 12.72
C GLY A 71 -8.00 -10.90 11.76
N ARG A 72 -8.31 -9.68 11.29
CA ARG A 72 -7.45 -8.86 10.41
C ARG A 72 -6.90 -7.61 11.11
N CYS A 73 -6.97 -7.53 12.45
CA CYS A 73 -6.43 -6.37 13.17
C CYS A 73 -4.94 -6.13 12.95
N TYR A 74 -4.16 -7.16 12.62
CA TYR A 74 -2.75 -6.99 12.26
C TYR A 74 -2.55 -6.21 10.95
N GLU A 75 -3.57 -6.13 10.10
CA GLU A 75 -3.57 -5.34 8.86
C GLU A 75 -3.94 -3.87 9.11
N SER A 76 -4.40 -3.53 10.31
CA SER A 76 -4.59 -2.13 10.72
C SER A 76 -3.28 -1.57 11.27
N TYR A 77 -2.96 -0.32 10.95
CA TYR A 77 -1.82 0.35 11.56
C TYR A 77 -2.08 0.70 13.03
N SER A 78 -3.32 1.02 13.41
CA SER A 78 -3.66 1.48 14.75
C SER A 78 -5.17 1.51 14.96
N GLU A 79 -5.59 1.50 16.23
CA GLU A 79 -6.95 1.88 16.65
C GLU A 79 -7.21 3.40 16.57
N ASP A 80 -6.14 4.19 16.45
CA ASP A 80 -6.18 5.64 16.33
C ASP A 80 -6.15 6.08 14.84
N PRO A 81 -7.21 6.76 14.34
CA PRO A 81 -7.28 7.25 12.97
C PRO A 81 -6.14 8.21 12.57
N GLU A 82 -5.60 9.00 13.50
CA GLU A 82 -4.56 9.99 13.16
C GLU A 82 -3.24 9.30 12.81
N ILE A 83 -2.94 8.17 13.45
CA ILE A 83 -1.80 7.31 13.10
C ILE A 83 -2.04 6.63 11.75
N VAL A 84 -3.23 6.09 11.53
CA VAL A 84 -3.56 5.48 10.23
C VAL A 84 -3.38 6.51 9.12
N ARG A 85 -3.86 7.75 9.33
CA ARG A 85 -3.71 8.86 8.38
C ARG A 85 -2.24 9.21 8.13
N SER A 86 -1.41 9.32 9.17
CA SER A 86 0.00 9.68 9.01
C SER A 86 0.81 8.61 8.26
N LEU A 87 0.42 7.34 8.34
CA LEU A 87 1.08 6.23 7.66
C LEU A 87 0.55 5.94 6.24
N THR A 88 -0.38 6.75 5.74
CA THR A 88 -0.86 6.65 4.34
C THR A 88 0.22 6.98 3.30
N MET A 89 1.41 7.43 3.71
CA MET A 89 2.55 7.71 2.83
C MET A 89 3.00 6.50 1.99
N ILE A 90 2.62 5.27 2.37
CA ILE A 90 2.81 4.08 1.53
C ILE A 90 2.14 4.20 0.15
N VAL A 91 1.03 4.94 0.05
CA VAL A 91 0.34 5.21 -1.22
C VAL A 91 1.29 5.90 -2.19
N THR A 92 1.97 6.94 -1.72
CA THR A 92 2.99 7.65 -2.50
C THR A 92 4.19 6.76 -2.80
N GLY A 93 4.57 5.86 -1.89
CA GLY A 93 5.61 4.88 -2.15
C GLY A 93 5.26 3.91 -3.29
N LEU A 94 4.00 3.48 -3.35
CA LEU A 94 3.49 2.53 -4.34
C LEU A 94 3.13 3.17 -5.69
N GLN A 95 2.65 4.42 -5.72
CA GLN A 95 2.18 5.08 -6.95
C GLN A 95 3.11 6.20 -7.44
N GLY A 96 4.10 6.58 -6.65
CA GLY A 96 4.84 7.82 -6.84
C GLY A 96 4.02 9.05 -6.41
N GLN A 97 4.63 10.23 -6.60
CA GLN A 97 3.97 11.51 -6.31
C GLN A 97 3.11 11.94 -7.51
N PRO A 98 1.82 12.27 -7.30
CA PRO A 98 1.01 12.87 -8.34
C PRO A 98 1.53 14.28 -8.71
N PRO A 99 1.38 14.71 -9.97
CA PRO A 99 1.56 16.10 -10.39
C PRO A 99 0.69 17.06 -9.57
N ALA A 100 1.14 18.30 -9.44
CA ALA A 100 0.44 19.32 -8.66
C ALA A 100 -0.98 19.63 -9.18
N ASP A 101 -1.25 19.37 -10.45
CA ASP A 101 -2.53 19.59 -11.14
C ASP A 101 -3.41 18.33 -11.24
N HIS A 102 -3.00 17.21 -10.62
CA HIS A 102 -3.78 15.96 -10.69
C HIS A 102 -5.10 16.09 -9.90
N PRO A 103 -6.25 15.76 -10.51
CA PRO A 103 -7.54 15.89 -9.86
C PRO A 103 -7.67 14.93 -8.68
N HIS A 104 -8.19 15.45 -7.57
CA HIS A 104 -8.52 14.63 -6.40
C HIS A 104 -9.57 13.56 -6.74
N GLY A 105 -9.44 12.38 -6.11
CA GLY A 105 -10.40 11.28 -6.27
C GLY A 105 -10.13 10.35 -7.46
N TYR A 106 -9.15 10.66 -8.32
CA TYR A 106 -8.73 9.76 -9.40
C TYR A 106 -7.42 9.06 -9.07
N PRO A 107 -7.31 7.73 -9.31
CA PRO A 107 -6.06 7.01 -9.11
C PRO A 107 -4.97 7.60 -10.02
N PHE A 108 -3.81 7.86 -9.44
CA PHE A 108 -2.63 8.32 -10.15
C PHE A 108 -1.74 7.13 -10.50
N LEU A 109 -1.21 7.11 -11.72
CA LEU A 109 -0.19 6.15 -12.14
C LEU A 109 0.94 6.92 -12.80
N ALA A 110 2.06 7.05 -12.11
CA ALA A 110 3.28 7.49 -12.78
C ALA A 110 3.72 6.37 -13.74
N SER A 111 4.07 6.69 -14.98
CA SER A 111 4.75 5.74 -15.85
C SER A 111 6.18 6.22 -16.08
N VAL A 112 7.04 6.03 -15.09
CA VAL A 112 8.47 6.26 -15.26
C VAL A 112 9.13 4.89 -15.26
N ARG A 113 9.60 4.48 -16.45
CA ARG A 113 10.31 3.21 -16.66
C ARG A 113 11.32 2.98 -15.54
N TYR A 114 11.16 1.87 -14.83
CA TYR A 114 12.01 1.43 -13.69
C TYR A 114 11.90 2.26 -12.41
N SER A 115 10.78 2.94 -12.17
CA SER A 115 10.48 3.57 -10.88
C SER A 115 9.36 2.84 -10.12
N SER A 116 9.30 3.06 -8.81
CA SER A 116 8.21 2.61 -7.94
C SER A 116 6.84 3.21 -8.28
N GLY A 117 6.75 4.10 -9.27
CA GLY A 117 5.53 4.86 -9.60
C GLY A 117 4.49 4.14 -10.45
N ASP A 118 4.81 2.96 -10.99
CA ASP A 118 3.99 2.34 -12.03
C ASP A 118 3.03 1.25 -11.50
N ILE A 119 2.53 1.38 -10.26
CA ILE A 119 1.54 0.47 -9.67
C ILE A 119 0.23 1.21 -9.41
N VAL A 120 -0.86 0.67 -9.96
CA VAL A 120 -2.22 1.01 -9.52
C VAL A 120 -2.39 0.45 -8.12
N ILE A 121 -3.05 1.17 -7.22
CA ILE A 121 -3.41 0.61 -5.91
C ILE A 121 -4.91 0.56 -5.71
N SER A 122 -5.34 -0.33 -4.82
CA SER A 122 -6.66 -0.25 -4.19
C SER A 122 -6.52 -0.14 -2.69
N VAL A 123 -6.88 1.03 -2.17
CA VAL A 123 -6.99 1.28 -0.74
C VAL A 123 -8.21 0.54 -0.21
N HIS A 124 -8.01 -0.36 0.73
CA HIS A 124 -9.07 -1.18 1.30
C HIS A 124 -9.39 -0.75 2.74
N CYS A 125 -10.67 -0.49 3.01
CA CYS A 125 -11.20 -0.25 4.35
C CYS A 125 -12.38 -1.22 4.62
N PRO A 126 -12.12 -2.37 5.26
CA PRO A 126 -13.14 -3.41 5.53
C PRO A 126 -14.04 -3.12 6.73
N GLN A 127 -13.88 -1.99 7.43
CA GLN A 127 -14.64 -1.65 8.63
C GLN A 127 -15.49 -0.38 8.37
N PRO A 128 -16.67 -0.23 9.01
CA PRO A 128 -17.53 0.95 8.86
C PRO A 128 -16.93 2.24 9.47
N VAL A 129 -15.72 2.16 10.04
CA VAL A 129 -14.95 3.27 10.60
C VAL A 129 -13.69 3.49 9.76
N CYS A 130 -13.91 4.02 8.58
CA CYS A 130 -13.02 4.97 7.93
C CYS A 130 -13.63 6.37 8.22
#